data_AF-A0AAJ5NCB7-F1
#
_entry.id   AF-A0AAJ5NCB7-F1
#
_cell.length_a   1.000
_cell.length_b   1.000
_cell.length_c   1.000
_cell.angle_alpha   90.00
_cell.angle_beta   90.00
_cell.angle_gamma   90.00
#
_symmetry.space_group_name_H-M   'P 1'
#
loop_
_entity.id
_entity.type
_entity.pdbx_description
1 polymer ?
#
loop_
_entity_poly.entity_id
_entity_poly.type
_entity_poly.pdbx_seq_one_letter_code
_entity_poly.pdbx_strand_id
1 'polypeptide(L)'
;MSLISHIPIVDLFAGPGGLGEGFSSAEGQPFRIAVSAEMEQSAHATLRLRAFYRILKRRGESALAPYYRFCNGEAEVPYDAATLDAWEEAGREALQLTLGESKDNRILDENIRHSGIGPDVFWVLIGGPPCQAYSLVGRARNRGKKDYRPENDHRHFLYREYLRIIQRYRPSVFVMENVKGILSSSVNGQKIFHSILSDLARVGYRIHSLSSDTHYSRDMNPDEIDARDFIVRAEEHGIPQARHRVILVGVRDDLDVWPRPLDQVPKSRRSTVSQAIEMLPKLRSRISKGQDDDETWLALLSAHLKHLAKEAAKDGQLRPLSRELGQHGRSLIAELSTGGLRTGKYTSASCMVPELQKWYGASKQLKVWLNHEARGHMQEDLLRYVYAAAFAEKYDYSPKGHEQFSLPGLKPNHENWETGKFADRFRVQIASGSATTVTSHIAKDGHYFIHYDPKQCRSLTVREAARLQTFPDDYFFQGNRTQQYHQVGNAVPPLLAKKIADAIVAAINKQCVKSAA
;
A
#
# COMPACT_ATOMS: atom_id res chain seq x y z
N MET A 1 8.00 34.59 12.91
CA MET A 1 7.67 33.16 12.82
C MET A 1 8.21 32.47 14.04
N SER A 2 7.36 31.89 14.89
CA SER A 2 7.77 31.05 16.02
C SER A 2 8.75 29.96 15.53
N LEU A 3 9.84 29.73 16.27
CA LEU A 3 10.93 28.79 15.95
C LEU A 3 10.43 27.33 16.00
N ILE A 4 9.62 26.93 15.02
CA ILE A 4 9.36 25.50 14.81
C ILE A 4 10.51 24.96 13.96
N SER A 5 11.33 24.10 14.57
CA SER A 5 12.47 23.44 13.93
C SER A 5 12.06 22.44 12.83
N HIS A 6 10.76 22.21 12.67
CA HIS A 6 10.15 21.23 11.77
C HIS A 6 8.71 21.64 11.44
N ILE A 7 8.11 21.05 10.42
CA ILE A 7 6.73 21.27 9.99
C ILE A 7 5.86 20.15 10.58
N PRO A 8 4.89 20.47 11.46
CA PRO A 8 4.01 19.46 12.05
C PRO A 8 3.01 18.90 11.02
N ILE A 9 2.68 17.61 11.18
CA ILE A 9 1.71 16.87 10.38
C ILE A 9 0.54 16.39 11.25
N VAL A 10 -0.67 16.52 10.74
CA VAL A 10 -1.83 15.75 11.18
C VAL A 10 -2.18 14.72 10.11
N ASP A 11 -2.17 13.43 10.44
CA ASP A 11 -2.51 12.31 9.54
C ASP A 11 -3.88 11.72 9.91
N LEU A 12 -4.89 11.96 9.08
CA LEU A 12 -6.24 11.44 9.29
C LEU A 12 -6.47 10.21 8.42
N PHE A 13 -7.18 9.22 8.98
CA PHE A 13 -7.39 7.93 8.30
C PHE A 13 -6.05 7.25 7.99
N ALA A 14 -5.14 7.29 8.97
CA ALA A 14 -3.73 7.01 8.78
C ALA A 14 -3.46 5.55 8.32
N GLY A 15 -4.37 4.62 8.59
CA GLY A 15 -4.16 3.20 8.36
C GLY A 15 -2.90 2.73 9.08
N PRO A 16 -2.03 1.93 8.43
CA PRO A 16 -0.75 1.57 9.03
C PRO A 16 0.30 2.69 8.96
N GLY A 17 -0.01 3.88 8.43
CA GLY A 17 0.90 5.04 8.40
C GLY A 17 1.70 5.23 7.11
N GLY A 18 1.23 4.73 5.96
CA GLY A 18 1.99 4.77 4.71
C GLY A 18 2.28 6.19 4.19
N LEU A 19 1.30 7.10 4.26
CA LEU A 19 1.48 8.53 3.94
C LEU A 19 2.44 9.18 4.93
N GLY A 20 2.16 9.07 6.23
CA GLY A 20 3.00 9.64 7.29
C GLY A 20 4.45 9.16 7.27
N GLU A 21 4.70 7.89 6.96
CA GLU A 21 6.05 7.34 6.82
C GLU A 21 6.83 8.01 5.68
N GLY A 22 6.19 8.19 4.52
CA GLY A 22 6.82 8.86 3.38
C GLY A 22 7.14 10.32 3.68
N PHE A 23 6.18 11.05 4.25
CA PHE A 23 6.38 12.45 4.63
C PHE A 23 7.49 12.64 5.67
N SER A 24 7.51 11.79 6.71
CA SER A 24 8.56 11.82 7.74
C SER A 24 9.95 11.46 7.20
N SER A 25 10.01 10.86 5.99
CA SER A 25 11.23 10.45 5.32
C SER A 25 11.71 11.43 4.24
N ALA A 26 11.01 12.57 4.05
CA ALA A 26 11.39 13.60 3.09
C ALA A 26 12.83 14.10 3.30
N GLU A 27 13.48 14.57 2.23
CA GLU A 27 14.86 15.06 2.30
C GLU A 27 15.01 16.22 3.30
N GLY A 28 16.02 16.14 4.16
CA GLY A 28 16.21 17.06 5.30
C GLY A 28 15.30 16.79 6.51
N GLN A 29 14.40 15.81 6.42
CA GLN A 29 13.41 15.44 7.46
C GLN A 29 12.66 16.64 8.06
N PRO A 30 12.12 17.54 7.22
CA PRO A 30 11.46 18.76 7.71
C PRO A 30 10.15 18.43 8.41
N PHE A 31 9.48 17.33 8.08
CA PHE A 31 8.17 17.01 8.62
C PHE A 31 8.22 16.14 9.87
N ARG A 32 7.35 16.43 10.85
CA ARG A 32 7.10 15.54 12.00
C ARG A 32 5.61 15.35 12.22
N ILE A 33 5.20 14.11 12.40
CA ILE A 33 3.82 13.79 12.75
C ILE A 33 3.58 14.21 14.19
N ALA A 34 2.60 15.07 14.37
CA ALA A 34 2.14 15.52 15.67
C ALA A 34 0.96 14.66 16.14
N VAL A 35 0.04 14.35 15.21
CA VAL A 35 -1.15 13.55 15.49
C VAL A 35 -1.45 12.63 14.30
N SER A 36 -1.76 11.38 14.58
CA SER A 36 -2.38 10.44 13.64
C SER A 36 -3.65 9.85 14.22
N ALA A 37 -4.71 9.74 13.41
CA ALA A 37 -5.97 9.14 13.81
C ALA A 37 -6.30 7.90 12.95
N GLU A 38 -6.45 6.76 13.61
CA GLU A 38 -6.83 5.48 13.00
C GLU A 38 -7.80 4.71 13.89
N MET A 39 -8.89 4.18 13.34
CA MET A 39 -9.93 3.49 14.11
C MET A 39 -9.57 2.03 14.36
N GLU A 40 -9.02 1.34 13.36
CA GLU A 40 -8.79 -0.09 13.41
C GLU A 40 -7.61 -0.42 14.32
N GLN A 41 -7.86 -1.29 15.29
CA GLN A 41 -6.92 -1.58 16.39
C GLN A 41 -5.56 -2.11 15.89
N SER A 42 -5.53 -2.99 14.89
CA SER A 42 -4.26 -3.55 14.39
C SER A 42 -3.44 -2.54 13.57
N ALA A 43 -4.09 -1.66 12.83
CA ALA A 43 -3.50 -0.56 12.10
C ALA A 43 -2.96 0.50 13.07
N HIS A 44 -3.75 0.86 14.10
CA HIS A 44 -3.31 1.71 15.21
C HIS A 44 -2.08 1.14 15.93
N ALA A 45 -2.09 -0.15 16.26
CA ALA A 45 -0.95 -0.80 16.91
C ALA A 45 0.33 -0.73 16.04
N THR A 46 0.19 -0.93 14.73
CA THR A 46 1.28 -0.77 13.76
C THR A 46 1.78 0.67 13.69
N LEU A 47 0.85 1.62 13.65
CA LEU A 47 1.11 3.06 13.58
C LEU A 47 1.85 3.55 14.82
N ARG A 48 1.42 3.14 16.02
CA ARG A 48 2.08 3.45 17.29
C ARG A 48 3.48 2.85 17.34
N LEU A 49 3.62 1.59 16.93
CA LEU A 49 4.93 0.94 16.87
C LEU A 49 5.89 1.67 15.91
N ARG A 50 5.38 2.19 14.79
CA ARG A 50 6.20 2.99 13.87
C ARG A 50 6.49 4.39 14.39
N ALA A 51 5.55 5.05 15.06
CA ALA A 51 5.80 6.32 15.75
C ALA A 51 6.94 6.17 16.77
N PHE A 52 6.89 5.11 17.57
CA PHE A 52 7.96 4.76 18.51
C PHE A 52 9.31 4.59 17.82
N TYR A 53 9.38 3.84 16.71
CA TYR A 53 10.59 3.72 15.91
C TYR A 53 11.14 5.09 15.47
N ARG A 54 10.29 5.98 14.96
CA ARG A 54 10.71 7.32 14.50
C ARG A 54 11.23 8.18 15.66
N ILE A 55 10.60 8.12 16.82
CA ILE A 55 11.06 8.82 18.03
C ILE A 55 12.45 8.32 18.44
N LEU A 56 12.64 6.99 18.52
CA LEU A 56 13.94 6.41 18.86
C LEU A 56 15.01 6.73 17.82
N LYS A 57 14.69 6.67 16.53
CA LYS A 57 15.62 7.00 15.45
C LYS A 57 16.17 8.42 15.58
N ARG A 58 15.36 9.39 16.04
CA ARG A 58 15.81 10.76 16.33
C ARG A 58 16.73 10.85 17.56
N ARG A 59 16.59 9.93 18.52
CA ARG A 59 17.49 9.82 19.69
C ARG A 59 18.83 9.16 19.34
N GLY A 60 18.92 8.50 18.18
CA GLY A 60 20.13 7.88 17.64
C GLY A 60 20.01 6.36 17.46
N GLU A 61 20.92 5.78 16.67
CA GLU A 61 20.90 4.34 16.31
C GLU A 61 20.95 3.39 17.51
N SER A 62 21.64 3.77 18.59
CA SER A 62 21.71 2.98 19.82
C SER A 62 20.36 2.91 20.56
N ALA A 63 19.51 3.94 20.43
CA ALA A 63 18.20 3.98 21.06
C ALA A 63 17.20 3.02 20.40
N LEU A 64 17.48 2.52 19.19
CA LEU A 64 16.60 1.58 18.47
C LEU A 64 16.65 0.15 19.00
N ALA A 65 17.55 -0.18 19.92
CA ALA A 65 17.74 -1.55 20.40
C ALA A 65 16.44 -2.21 20.91
N PRO A 66 15.58 -1.56 21.73
CA PRO A 66 14.33 -2.17 22.19
C PRO A 66 13.37 -2.52 21.05
N TYR A 67 13.25 -1.64 20.06
CA TYR A 67 12.43 -1.88 18.86
C TYR A 67 12.89 -3.12 18.10
N TYR A 68 14.21 -3.24 17.86
CA TYR A 68 14.75 -4.37 17.12
C TYR A 68 14.71 -5.67 17.93
N ARG A 69 14.90 -5.66 19.25
CA ARG A 69 14.67 -6.84 20.10
C ARG A 69 13.24 -7.36 19.93
N PHE A 70 12.24 -6.48 19.99
CA PHE A 70 10.84 -6.85 19.76
C PHE A 70 10.59 -7.39 18.34
N CYS A 71 11.14 -6.74 17.31
CA CYS A 71 11.05 -7.22 15.93
C CYS A 71 11.72 -8.59 15.74
N ASN A 72 12.87 -8.83 16.38
CA ASN A 72 13.59 -10.10 16.34
C ASN A 72 12.93 -11.20 17.20
N GLY A 73 11.94 -10.85 18.04
CA GLY A 73 11.28 -11.80 18.96
C GLY A 73 12.08 -12.07 20.23
N GLU A 74 13.04 -11.20 20.54
CA GLU A 74 13.89 -11.25 21.73
C GLU A 74 13.24 -10.51 22.92
N ALA A 75 12.12 -9.81 22.70
CA ALA A 75 11.32 -9.13 23.72
C ALA A 75 9.83 -9.19 23.38
N GLU A 76 8.97 -9.27 24.40
CA GLU A 76 7.50 -9.30 24.25
C GLU A 76 6.89 -7.93 23.99
N VAL A 77 7.55 -6.86 24.45
CA VAL A 77 7.12 -5.46 24.27
C VAL A 77 8.22 -4.65 23.58
N PRO A 78 7.87 -3.57 22.85
CA PRO A 78 8.84 -2.82 22.04
C PRO A 78 9.72 -1.85 22.83
N TYR A 79 9.48 -1.65 24.13
CA TYR A 79 10.19 -0.67 24.96
C TYR A 79 10.81 -1.31 26.20
N ASP A 80 11.75 -0.61 26.82
CA ASP A 80 12.23 -0.89 28.18
C ASP A 80 12.11 0.35 29.07
N ALA A 81 12.66 0.30 30.29
CA ALA A 81 12.59 1.41 31.24
C ALA A 81 13.22 2.71 30.69
N ALA A 82 14.23 2.62 29.83
CA ALA A 82 14.92 3.78 29.27
C ALA A 82 14.17 4.41 28.08
N THR A 83 13.21 3.69 27.48
CA THR A 83 12.44 4.15 26.32
C THR A 83 10.93 4.19 26.58
N LEU A 84 10.49 4.06 27.83
CA LEU A 84 9.07 4.09 28.18
C LEU A 84 8.44 5.45 27.80
N ASP A 85 9.17 6.54 28.02
CA ASP A 85 8.75 7.90 27.67
C ASP A 85 8.50 8.05 26.15
N ALA A 86 9.37 7.46 25.30
CA ALA A 86 9.19 7.41 23.86
C ALA A 86 7.96 6.58 23.46
N TRP A 87 7.65 5.50 24.17
CA TRP A 87 6.47 4.67 23.91
C TRP A 87 5.17 5.37 24.30
N GLU A 88 5.19 6.17 25.35
CA GLU A 88 4.09 7.04 25.74
C GLU A 88 3.91 8.21 24.77
N GLU A 89 5.00 8.83 24.30
CA GLU A 89 4.99 9.85 23.25
C GLU A 89 4.38 9.29 21.96
N ALA A 90 4.80 8.09 21.54
CA ALA A 90 4.20 7.39 20.40
C ALA A 90 2.69 7.15 20.57
N GLY A 91 2.23 6.94 21.81
CA GLY A 91 0.80 6.78 22.12
C GLY A 91 0.01 8.09 22.08
N ARG A 92 0.66 9.24 22.32
CA ARG A 92 0.07 10.58 22.14
C ARG A 92 0.05 10.98 20.66
N GLU A 93 1.04 10.54 19.87
CA GLU A 93 1.06 10.74 18.42
C GLU A 93 0.01 9.87 17.71
N ALA A 94 0.00 8.56 17.97
CA ALA A 94 -0.91 7.61 17.31
C ALA A 94 -2.17 7.37 18.16
N LEU A 95 -3.27 8.03 17.80
CA LEU A 95 -4.54 7.96 18.51
C LEU A 95 -5.48 6.94 17.86
N GLN A 96 -6.08 6.06 18.68
CA GLN A 96 -7.11 5.15 18.20
C GLN A 96 -8.47 5.85 18.25
N LEU A 97 -8.93 6.39 17.11
CA LEU A 97 -10.11 7.25 17.04
C LEU A 97 -11.03 6.88 15.87
N THR A 98 -12.33 6.91 16.12
CA THR A 98 -13.39 6.82 15.12
C THR A 98 -13.80 8.22 14.69
N LEU A 99 -13.20 8.72 13.61
CA LEU A 99 -13.55 10.04 13.08
C LEU A 99 -15.05 10.13 12.74
N GLY A 100 -15.67 11.25 13.09
CA GLY A 100 -17.12 11.45 12.95
C GLY A 100 -17.91 11.15 14.22
N GLU A 101 -17.31 10.48 15.21
CA GLU A 101 -17.89 10.38 16.55
C GLU A 101 -17.56 11.61 17.39
N SER A 102 -18.57 12.18 18.04
CA SER A 102 -18.42 13.44 18.78
C SER A 102 -17.37 13.38 19.89
N LYS A 103 -17.22 12.23 20.57
CA LYS A 103 -16.23 12.04 21.62
C LYS A 103 -14.81 12.05 21.03
N ASP A 104 -14.58 11.25 20.01
CA ASP A 104 -13.26 11.07 19.39
C ASP A 104 -12.82 12.32 18.63
N ASN A 105 -13.76 13.05 18.03
CA ASN A 105 -13.50 14.36 17.43
C ASN A 105 -13.01 15.39 18.46
N ARG A 106 -13.54 15.38 19.70
CA ARG A 106 -13.04 16.27 20.77
C ARG A 106 -11.62 15.92 21.16
N ILE A 107 -11.31 14.62 21.29
CA ILE A 107 -9.97 14.13 21.60
C ILE A 107 -8.98 14.53 20.50
N LEU A 108 -9.35 14.38 19.22
CA LEU A 108 -8.55 14.84 18.09
C LEU A 108 -8.28 16.34 18.18
N ASP A 109 -9.34 17.13 18.36
CA ASP A 109 -9.28 18.59 18.42
C ASP A 109 -8.45 19.11 19.62
N GLU A 110 -8.44 18.38 20.75
CA GLU A 110 -7.57 18.63 21.91
C GLU A 110 -6.11 18.35 21.59
N ASN A 111 -5.80 17.20 20.98
CA ASN A 111 -4.43 16.85 20.64
C ASN A 111 -3.81 17.79 19.60
N ILE A 112 -4.57 18.17 18.55
CA ILE A 112 -4.11 19.17 17.57
C ILE A 112 -3.74 20.50 18.26
N ARG A 113 -4.59 20.97 19.19
CA ARG A 113 -4.31 22.21 19.95
C ARG A 113 -3.09 22.07 20.87
N HIS A 114 -2.96 20.94 21.57
CA HIS A 114 -1.81 20.69 22.43
C HIS A 114 -0.49 20.59 21.66
N SER A 115 -0.52 20.19 20.40
CA SER A 115 0.65 20.23 19.51
C SER A 115 1.02 21.64 19.03
N GLY A 116 0.32 22.67 19.48
CA GLY A 116 0.55 24.06 19.07
C GLY A 116 0.12 24.34 17.62
N ILE A 117 -0.69 23.46 17.02
CA ILE A 117 -1.15 23.60 15.65
C ILE A 117 -2.35 24.55 15.60
N GLY A 118 -2.28 25.53 14.70
CA GLY A 118 -3.33 26.50 14.44
C GLY A 118 -3.06 27.29 13.15
N PRO A 119 -3.91 28.28 12.83
CA PRO A 119 -3.82 29.03 11.57
C PRO A 119 -2.50 29.78 11.35
N ASP A 120 -1.83 30.20 12.44
CA ASP A 120 -0.59 30.98 12.41
C ASP A 120 0.69 30.12 12.33
N VAL A 121 0.53 28.80 12.36
CA VAL A 121 1.62 27.84 12.27
C VAL A 121 1.65 27.24 10.87
N PHE A 122 2.83 27.10 10.27
CA PHE A 122 2.94 26.36 9.03
C PHE A 122 2.84 24.86 9.31
N TRP A 123 1.78 24.20 8.84
CA TRP A 123 1.55 22.77 9.10
C TRP A 123 0.85 22.07 7.94
N VAL A 124 0.97 20.73 7.90
CA VAL A 124 0.44 19.90 6.81
C VAL A 124 -0.61 18.93 7.31
N LEU A 125 -1.75 18.87 6.61
CA LEU A 125 -2.77 17.85 6.79
C LEU A 125 -2.61 16.76 5.73
N ILE A 126 -2.49 15.50 6.12
CA ILE A 126 -2.50 14.37 5.17
C ILE A 126 -3.66 13.42 5.51
N GLY A 127 -4.17 12.71 4.51
CA GLY A 127 -5.15 11.65 4.75
C GLY A 127 -5.88 11.18 3.51
N GLY A 128 -6.46 9.98 3.62
CA GLY A 128 -7.26 9.36 2.56
C GLY A 128 -8.70 9.10 3.03
N PRO A 129 -9.57 10.13 3.12
CA PRO A 129 -10.93 9.94 3.60
C PRO A 129 -11.67 8.91 2.72
N PRO A 130 -12.30 7.89 3.32
CA PRO A 130 -12.87 6.78 2.58
C PRO A 130 -14.05 7.24 1.71
N CYS A 131 -13.88 7.14 0.39
CA CYS A 131 -14.87 7.62 -0.58
C CYS A 131 -15.92 6.54 -0.96
N GLN A 132 -16.04 5.44 -0.21
CA GLN A 132 -16.86 4.29 -0.62
C GLN A 132 -18.37 4.56 -0.69
N ALA A 133 -18.89 5.57 0.01
CA ALA A 133 -20.27 6.03 -0.13
C ALA A 133 -20.59 6.55 -1.55
N TYR A 134 -19.59 7.12 -2.22
CA TYR A 134 -19.75 7.77 -3.51
C TYR A 134 -19.60 6.79 -4.70
N SER A 135 -18.86 5.69 -4.54
CA SER A 135 -18.56 4.75 -5.65
C SER A 135 -19.72 3.80 -6.00
N LEU A 136 -20.02 3.63 -7.29
CA LEU A 136 -20.96 2.65 -7.85
C LEU A 136 -20.68 1.20 -7.41
N VAL A 137 -19.43 0.85 -7.09
CA VAL A 137 -19.01 -0.50 -6.67
C VAL A 137 -19.53 -0.86 -5.26
N GLY A 138 -19.62 0.12 -4.36
CA GLY A 138 -20.29 -0.05 -3.06
C GLY A 138 -21.79 -0.29 -3.21
N ARG A 139 -22.44 0.42 -4.14
CA ARG A 139 -23.86 0.27 -4.48
C ARG A 139 -24.17 -1.09 -5.13
N ALA A 140 -23.25 -1.67 -5.89
CA ALA A 140 -23.41 -3.01 -6.46
C ALA A 140 -23.36 -4.12 -5.40
N ARG A 141 -22.50 -4.00 -4.38
CA ARG A 141 -22.44 -4.95 -3.24
C ARG A 141 -23.63 -4.82 -2.29
N ASN A 142 -24.18 -3.61 -2.13
CA ASN A 142 -25.28 -3.33 -1.21
C ASN A 142 -26.69 -3.43 -1.83
N ARG A 143 -26.79 -3.67 -3.14
CA ARG A 143 -28.05 -3.80 -3.90
C ARG A 143 -28.95 -4.95 -3.44
N GLY A 144 -28.44 -5.87 -2.61
CA GLY A 144 -29.19 -6.97 -2.01
C GLY A 144 -29.78 -6.71 -0.62
N LYS A 145 -29.55 -5.53 -0.02
CA LYS A 145 -30.17 -5.16 1.28
C LYS A 145 -31.38 -4.25 1.02
N LYS A 146 -32.58 -4.75 1.37
CA LYS A 146 -33.87 -4.06 1.11
C LYS A 146 -33.99 -2.66 1.76
N ASP A 147 -33.15 -2.32 2.74
CA ASP A 147 -33.22 -1.05 3.52
C ASP A 147 -32.03 -0.09 3.31
N TYR A 148 -31.22 -0.24 2.26
CA TYR A 148 -30.09 0.67 2.03
C TYR A 148 -30.55 2.05 1.55
N ARG A 149 -30.48 3.07 2.43
CA ARG A 149 -30.66 4.49 2.08
C ARG A 149 -29.29 5.18 1.86
N PRO A 150 -29.00 5.69 0.65
CA PRO A 150 -27.75 6.40 0.35
C PRO A 150 -27.50 7.63 1.23
N GLU A 151 -28.57 8.32 1.65
CA GLU A 151 -28.50 9.53 2.50
C GLU A 151 -27.97 9.24 3.93
N ASN A 152 -28.06 7.99 4.40
CA ASN A 152 -27.66 7.57 5.75
C ASN A 152 -26.25 6.94 5.78
N ASP A 153 -25.46 7.08 4.72
CA ASP A 153 -24.13 6.47 4.65
C ASP A 153 -23.14 7.25 5.53
N HIS A 154 -22.76 6.68 6.68
CA HIS A 154 -21.76 7.19 7.62
C HIS A 154 -20.44 7.64 6.95
N ARG A 155 -20.13 7.20 5.73
CA ARG A 155 -18.89 7.55 5.03
C ARG A 155 -18.93 8.91 4.31
N HIS A 156 -20.11 9.47 3.99
CA HIS A 156 -20.21 10.90 3.60
C HIS A 156 -19.77 11.82 4.74
N PHE A 157 -20.00 11.41 5.99
CA PHE A 157 -19.60 12.17 7.17
C PHE A 157 -18.07 12.26 7.31
N LEU A 158 -17.33 11.24 6.88
CA LEU A 158 -15.86 11.22 7.01
C LEU A 158 -15.16 12.25 6.10
N TYR A 159 -15.67 12.50 4.89
CA TYR A 159 -15.20 13.62 4.07
C TYR A 159 -15.51 14.97 4.73
N ARG A 160 -16.70 15.12 5.32
CA ARG A 160 -17.08 16.33 6.06
C ARG A 160 -16.16 16.57 7.25
N GLU A 161 -15.72 15.53 7.94
CA GLU A 161 -14.73 15.65 9.02
C GLU A 161 -13.37 16.13 8.50
N TYR A 162 -12.91 15.62 7.37
CA TYR A 162 -11.69 16.13 6.74
C TYR A 162 -11.83 17.63 6.40
N LEU A 163 -12.96 18.04 5.82
CA LEU A 163 -13.26 19.44 5.54
C LEU A 163 -13.39 20.30 6.81
N ARG A 164 -13.97 19.77 7.89
CA ARG A 164 -14.09 20.43 9.19
C ARG A 164 -12.71 20.77 9.75
N ILE A 165 -11.75 19.85 9.67
CA ILE A 165 -10.38 20.08 10.10
C ILE A 165 -9.72 21.18 9.25
N ILE A 166 -9.90 21.15 7.93
CA ILE A 166 -9.41 22.20 7.03
C ILE A 166 -9.98 23.57 7.40
N GLN A 167 -11.30 23.67 7.61
CA GLN A 167 -11.98 24.93 7.95
C GLN A 167 -11.56 25.47 9.31
N ARG A 168 -11.45 24.59 10.32
CA ARG A 168 -11.20 24.96 11.71
C ARG A 168 -9.74 25.31 11.97
N TYR A 169 -8.80 24.51 11.46
CA TYR A 169 -7.38 24.61 11.80
C TYR A 169 -6.52 25.19 10.67
N ARG A 170 -7.10 25.38 9.48
CA ARG A 170 -6.49 26.05 8.32
C ARG A 170 -5.05 25.58 8.01
N PRO A 171 -4.82 24.29 7.67
CA PRO A 171 -3.50 23.81 7.26
C PRO A 171 -2.89 24.68 6.16
N SER A 172 -1.57 24.81 6.17
CA SER A 172 -0.87 25.53 5.11
C SER A 172 -0.92 24.76 3.79
N VAL A 173 -0.74 23.44 3.91
CA VAL A 173 -0.88 22.50 2.80
C VAL A 173 -1.69 21.31 3.27
N PHE A 174 -2.58 20.78 2.43
CA PHE A 174 -3.15 19.45 2.65
C PHE A 174 -2.88 18.53 1.47
N VAL A 175 -2.76 17.23 1.75
CA VAL A 175 -2.71 16.17 0.75
C VAL A 175 -3.84 15.19 0.99
N MET A 176 -4.79 15.17 0.06
CA MET A 176 -5.92 14.26 0.07
C MET A 176 -5.70 13.16 -0.98
N GLU A 177 -5.61 11.92 -0.51
CA GLU A 177 -5.50 10.74 -1.37
C GLU A 177 -6.88 10.11 -1.62
N ASN A 178 -7.09 9.57 -2.82
CA ASN A 178 -8.23 8.70 -3.09
C ASN A 178 -8.03 7.70 -4.24
N VAL A 179 -8.96 6.76 -4.34
CA VAL A 179 -9.01 5.79 -5.44
C VAL A 179 -9.56 6.41 -6.71
N LYS A 180 -9.09 5.95 -7.87
CA LYS A 180 -9.57 6.38 -9.21
C LYS A 180 -11.07 6.33 -9.41
N GLY A 181 -11.76 5.42 -8.73
CA GLY A 181 -13.23 5.29 -8.82
C GLY A 181 -13.98 6.56 -8.46
N ILE A 182 -13.36 7.50 -7.72
CA ILE A 182 -13.96 8.80 -7.40
C ILE A 182 -14.29 9.63 -8.65
N LEU A 183 -13.47 9.50 -9.72
CA LEU A 183 -13.60 10.31 -10.93
C LEU A 183 -14.85 9.96 -11.74
N SER A 184 -15.29 8.70 -11.68
CA SER A 184 -16.51 8.21 -12.35
C SER A 184 -17.77 8.30 -11.47
N SER A 185 -17.65 8.79 -10.24
CA SER A 185 -18.74 8.75 -9.28
C SER A 185 -19.61 10.00 -9.38
N SER A 186 -20.94 9.82 -9.40
CA SER A 186 -21.92 10.91 -9.35
C SER A 186 -23.04 10.68 -8.32
N VAL A 187 -23.58 11.78 -7.79
CA VAL A 187 -24.76 11.86 -6.91
C VAL A 187 -25.70 12.91 -7.48
N ASN A 188 -26.98 12.56 -7.70
CA ASN A 188 -27.99 13.47 -8.28
C ASN A 188 -27.53 14.18 -9.57
N GLY A 189 -26.79 13.48 -10.43
CA GLY A 189 -26.24 14.02 -11.67
C GLY A 189 -24.96 14.86 -11.52
N GLN A 190 -24.56 15.23 -10.30
CA GLN A 190 -23.34 15.99 -10.05
C GLN A 190 -22.12 15.07 -9.89
N LYS A 191 -21.01 15.43 -10.54
CA LYS A 191 -19.73 14.73 -10.42
C LYS A 191 -19.10 15.03 -9.05
N ILE A 192 -18.88 13.98 -8.25
CA ILE A 192 -18.36 14.13 -6.88
C ILE A 192 -16.98 14.77 -6.85
N PHE A 193 -16.13 14.44 -7.82
CA PHE A 193 -14.80 15.04 -7.92
C PHE A 193 -14.88 16.58 -8.08
N HIS A 194 -15.78 17.08 -8.93
CA HIS A 194 -16.00 18.52 -9.13
C HIS A 194 -16.59 19.20 -7.89
N SER A 195 -17.48 18.52 -7.18
CA SER A 195 -18.00 18.99 -5.89
C SER A 195 -16.88 19.12 -4.85
N ILE A 196 -15.98 18.13 -4.76
CA ILE A 196 -14.83 18.17 -3.85
C ILE A 196 -13.89 19.33 -4.18
N LEU A 197 -13.56 19.54 -5.46
CA LEU A 197 -12.75 20.68 -5.89
C LEU A 197 -13.40 22.01 -5.45
N SER A 198 -14.70 22.15 -5.71
CA SER A 198 -15.47 23.35 -5.35
C SER A 198 -15.52 23.59 -3.84
N ASP A 199 -15.75 22.55 -3.04
CA ASP A 199 -15.83 22.66 -1.58
C ASP A 199 -14.48 23.04 -0.97
N LEU A 200 -13.38 22.44 -1.46
CA LEU A 200 -12.03 22.75 -1.01
C LEU A 200 -11.61 24.17 -1.41
N ALA A 201 -11.94 24.61 -2.63
CA ALA A 201 -11.66 25.98 -3.07
C ALA A 201 -12.49 27.03 -2.33
N ARG A 202 -13.76 26.72 -2.03
CA ARG A 202 -14.64 27.61 -1.25
C ARG A 202 -14.11 27.88 0.16
N VAL A 203 -13.37 26.95 0.75
CA VAL A 203 -12.77 27.13 2.08
C VAL A 203 -11.40 27.83 2.04
N GLY A 204 -10.98 28.34 0.88
CA GLY A 204 -9.80 29.21 0.71
C GLY A 204 -8.52 28.47 0.40
N TYR A 205 -8.57 27.55 -0.58
CA TYR A 205 -7.43 26.76 -1.04
C TYR A 205 -7.41 26.66 -2.57
N ARG A 206 -6.19 26.66 -3.10
CA ARG A 206 -5.88 26.29 -4.47
C ARG A 206 -5.49 24.82 -4.53
N ILE A 207 -6.08 24.07 -5.47
CA ILE A 207 -5.87 22.63 -5.59
C ILE A 207 -4.93 22.36 -6.75
N HIS A 208 -3.80 21.73 -6.49
CA HIS A 208 -2.76 21.43 -7.46
C HIS A 208 -2.77 19.95 -7.80
N SER A 209 -2.57 19.67 -9.09
CA SER A 209 -2.17 18.36 -9.57
C SER A 209 -0.68 18.12 -9.31
N LEU A 210 -0.34 16.84 -9.11
CA LEU A 210 1.04 16.35 -9.09
C LEU A 210 1.41 15.54 -10.34
N SER A 211 0.51 15.44 -11.31
CA SER A 211 0.77 14.72 -12.58
C SER A 211 0.83 15.65 -13.80
N SER A 212 0.34 16.88 -13.67
CA SER A 212 0.39 17.94 -14.68
C SER A 212 0.37 19.32 -14.01
N ASP A 213 0.58 20.40 -14.78
CA ASP A 213 0.53 21.78 -14.27
C ASP A 213 -0.90 22.27 -13.95
N THR A 214 -1.90 21.37 -14.06
CA THR A 214 -3.31 21.67 -13.79
C THR A 214 -3.49 22.06 -12.32
N HIS A 215 -4.22 23.16 -12.10
CA HIS A 215 -4.68 23.59 -10.79
C HIS A 215 -6.13 24.06 -10.86
N TYR A 216 -6.77 24.15 -9.70
CA TYR A 216 -8.14 24.62 -9.54
C TYR A 216 -8.23 25.65 -8.41
N SER A 217 -8.90 26.76 -8.68
CA SER A 217 -9.15 27.86 -7.75
C SER A 217 -10.63 28.22 -7.75
N ARG A 218 -11.05 29.04 -6.78
CA ARG A 218 -12.46 29.39 -6.55
C ARG A 218 -13.16 30.01 -7.77
N ASP A 219 -12.43 30.75 -8.59
CA ASP A 219 -12.97 31.48 -9.74
C ASP A 219 -12.97 30.64 -11.04
N MET A 220 -12.58 29.37 -10.96
CA MET A 220 -12.56 28.45 -12.10
C MET A 220 -13.83 27.60 -12.16
N ASN A 221 -14.23 27.22 -13.37
CA ASN A 221 -15.31 26.28 -13.57
C ASN A 221 -14.78 24.84 -13.41
N PRO A 222 -15.31 24.03 -12.47
CA PRO A 222 -14.81 22.67 -12.27
C PRO A 222 -15.10 21.75 -13.45
N ASP A 223 -16.07 22.08 -14.32
CA ASP A 223 -16.35 21.28 -15.52
C ASP A 223 -15.30 21.45 -16.63
N GLU A 224 -14.43 22.46 -16.54
CA GLU A 224 -13.29 22.67 -17.45
C GLU A 224 -12.03 21.91 -17.00
N ILE A 225 -12.05 21.30 -15.81
CA ILE A 225 -10.93 20.53 -15.27
C ILE A 225 -11.01 19.07 -15.73
N ASP A 226 -9.96 18.57 -16.37
CA ASP A 226 -9.83 17.14 -16.60
C ASP A 226 -9.45 16.43 -15.30
N ALA A 227 -10.41 15.72 -14.71
CA ALA A 227 -10.22 14.97 -13.48
C ALA A 227 -9.09 13.92 -13.58
N ARG A 228 -8.71 13.50 -14.81
CA ARG A 228 -7.60 12.56 -15.05
C ARG A 228 -6.24 13.19 -14.76
N ASP A 229 -6.13 14.51 -14.81
CA ASP A 229 -4.91 15.24 -14.49
C ASP A 229 -4.48 15.07 -13.04
N PHE A 230 -5.37 14.65 -12.16
CA PHE A 230 -5.04 14.41 -10.74
C PHE A 230 -4.64 12.96 -10.47
N ILE A 231 -4.48 12.13 -11.51
CA ILE A 231 -4.06 10.74 -11.38
C ILE A 231 -2.54 10.65 -11.32
N VAL A 232 -2.02 10.27 -10.16
CA VAL A 232 -0.63 9.84 -9.99
C VAL A 232 -0.53 8.33 -10.23
N ARG A 233 0.38 7.93 -11.14
CA ARG A 233 0.65 6.53 -11.48
C ARG A 233 1.94 6.09 -10.80
N ALA A 234 1.86 5.31 -9.73
CA ALA A 234 3.02 5.01 -8.89
C ALA A 234 4.19 4.38 -9.67
N GLU A 235 3.91 3.54 -10.68
CA GLU A 235 4.94 2.91 -11.50
C GLU A 235 5.76 3.90 -12.34
N GLU A 236 5.19 5.09 -12.62
CA GLU A 236 5.89 6.19 -13.29
C GLU A 236 6.83 6.94 -12.35
N HIS A 237 6.84 6.62 -11.06
CA HIS A 237 7.67 7.28 -10.06
C HIS A 237 8.62 6.30 -9.34
N GLY A 238 8.89 5.13 -9.92
CA GLY A 238 9.85 4.15 -9.39
C GLY A 238 9.29 3.15 -8.38
N ILE A 239 7.96 3.15 -8.16
CA ILE A 239 7.30 2.17 -7.31
C ILE A 239 7.09 0.88 -8.13
N PRO A 240 7.45 -0.31 -7.63
CA PRO A 240 7.31 -1.59 -8.35
C PRO A 240 5.85 -2.10 -8.43
N GLN A 241 4.89 -1.19 -8.57
CA GLN A 241 3.46 -1.47 -8.58
C GLN A 241 2.72 -0.45 -9.44
N ALA A 242 1.88 -0.93 -10.34
CA ALA A 242 0.91 -0.13 -11.08
C ALA A 242 -0.27 0.25 -10.16
N ARG A 243 0.00 1.17 -9.23
CA ARG A 243 -0.96 1.71 -8.27
C ARG A 243 -1.33 3.12 -8.65
N HIS A 244 -2.59 3.30 -9.03
CA HIS A 244 -3.05 4.56 -9.56
C HIS A 244 -3.96 5.26 -8.56
N ARG A 245 -3.66 6.51 -8.22
CA ARG A 245 -4.37 7.28 -7.19
C ARG A 245 -4.66 8.70 -7.62
N VAL A 246 -5.78 9.21 -7.14
CA VAL A 246 -6.14 10.62 -7.25
C VAL A 246 -5.50 11.32 -6.07
N ILE A 247 -4.61 12.28 -6.34
CA ILE A 247 -3.92 13.04 -5.31
C ILE A 247 -4.27 14.52 -5.51
N LEU A 248 -4.85 15.13 -4.49
CA LEU A 248 -5.12 16.56 -4.44
C LEU A 248 -4.15 17.21 -3.45
N VAL A 249 -3.36 18.17 -3.92
CA VAL A 249 -2.53 19.00 -3.03
C VAL A 249 -3.20 20.37 -2.90
N GLY A 250 -3.80 20.65 -1.76
CA GLY A 250 -4.37 21.95 -1.49
C GLY A 250 -3.36 22.87 -0.83
N VAL A 251 -3.17 24.06 -1.37
CA VAL A 251 -2.36 25.14 -0.78
C VAL A 251 -3.29 26.26 -0.36
N ARG A 252 -3.12 26.77 0.86
CA ARG A 252 -3.93 27.87 1.38
C ARG A 252 -3.72 29.14 0.53
N ASP A 253 -4.79 29.86 0.19
CA ASP A 253 -4.74 30.92 -0.84
C ASP A 253 -3.80 32.10 -0.50
N ASP A 254 -3.50 32.32 0.78
CA ASP A 254 -2.57 33.34 1.28
C ASP A 254 -1.09 32.97 1.12
N LEU A 255 -0.79 31.74 0.68
CA LEU A 255 0.58 31.23 0.53
C LEU A 255 1.00 31.16 -0.94
N ASP A 256 2.16 31.71 -1.26
CA ASP A 256 2.80 31.57 -2.58
C ASP A 256 3.62 30.26 -2.66
N VAL A 257 2.96 29.13 -2.43
CA VAL A 257 3.54 27.78 -2.56
C VAL A 257 2.96 27.10 -3.79
N TRP A 258 3.82 26.69 -4.72
CA TRP A 258 3.41 26.05 -5.98
C TRP A 258 4.11 24.70 -6.15
N PRO A 259 3.49 23.62 -5.63
CA PRO A 259 3.95 22.26 -5.91
C PRO A 259 3.96 22.00 -7.42
N ARG A 260 5.05 21.42 -7.91
CA ARG A 260 5.19 21.03 -9.32
C ARG A 260 4.83 19.55 -9.50
N PRO A 261 4.51 19.13 -10.74
CA PRO A 261 4.36 17.72 -11.07
C PRO A 261 5.57 16.89 -10.63
N LEU A 262 5.31 15.64 -10.24
CA LEU A 262 6.37 14.71 -9.84
C LEU A 262 7.18 14.27 -11.05
N ASP A 263 8.49 14.14 -10.86
CA ASP A 263 9.38 13.58 -11.86
C ASP A 263 8.98 12.15 -12.23
N GLN A 264 8.95 11.87 -13.54
CA GLN A 264 8.63 10.55 -14.06
C GLN A 264 9.90 9.77 -14.42
N VAL A 265 9.90 8.46 -14.18
CA VAL A 265 10.93 7.54 -14.64
C VAL A 265 10.54 6.92 -15.99
N PRO A 266 11.46 6.83 -16.97
CA PRO A 266 11.20 6.16 -18.24
C PRO A 266 10.78 4.70 -18.04
N LYS A 267 9.96 4.16 -18.95
CA LYS A 267 9.47 2.77 -18.88
C LYS A 267 10.59 1.74 -18.69
N SER A 268 11.74 1.93 -19.35
CA SER A 268 12.92 1.06 -19.26
C SER A 268 13.64 1.09 -17.90
N ARG A 269 13.35 2.08 -17.06
CA ARG A 269 13.93 2.26 -15.71
C ARG A 269 12.90 2.04 -14.59
N ARG A 270 11.69 1.57 -14.93
CA ARG A 270 10.67 1.26 -13.92
C ARG A 270 11.10 0.06 -13.10
N SER A 271 10.90 0.15 -11.79
CA SER A 271 11.14 -0.95 -10.87
C SER A 271 10.23 -2.14 -11.16
N THR A 272 10.79 -3.35 -11.10
CA THR A 272 10.07 -4.58 -11.39
C THR A 272 9.70 -5.37 -10.13
N VAL A 273 8.79 -6.34 -10.27
CA VAL A 273 8.43 -7.26 -9.18
C VAL A 273 9.66 -8.02 -8.69
N SER A 274 10.48 -8.58 -9.58
CA SER A 274 11.69 -9.33 -9.19
C SER A 274 12.64 -8.45 -8.38
N GLN A 275 12.94 -7.24 -8.86
CA GLN A 275 13.80 -6.28 -8.14
C GLN A 275 13.27 -5.94 -6.74
N ALA A 276 11.95 -5.96 -6.57
CA ALA A 276 11.33 -5.68 -5.29
C ALA A 276 11.39 -6.87 -4.31
N ILE A 277 11.21 -8.12 -4.74
CA ILE A 277 10.96 -9.24 -3.81
C ILE A 277 11.94 -10.41 -3.89
N GLU A 278 12.81 -10.49 -4.90
CA GLU A 278 13.68 -11.65 -5.14
C GLU A 278 14.69 -11.95 -4.03
N MET A 279 15.08 -10.93 -3.25
CA MET A 279 16.00 -11.11 -2.12
C MET A 279 15.36 -11.77 -0.89
N LEU A 280 14.03 -11.90 -0.86
CA LEU A 280 13.34 -12.56 0.22
C LEU A 280 13.58 -14.07 0.17
N PRO A 281 13.60 -14.75 1.34
CA PRO A 281 13.68 -16.19 1.40
C PRO A 281 12.65 -16.86 0.49
N LYS A 282 13.09 -17.80 -0.35
CA LYS A 282 12.12 -18.61 -1.10
C LYS A 282 11.27 -19.42 -0.13
N LEU A 283 9.96 -19.39 -0.33
CA LEU A 283 8.98 -20.13 0.48
C LEU A 283 8.14 -21.04 -0.41
N ARG A 284 7.69 -22.17 0.15
CA ARG A 284 6.59 -22.96 -0.41
C ARG A 284 5.24 -22.54 0.16
N SER A 285 4.15 -22.89 -0.51
CA SER A 285 2.81 -22.82 0.07
C SER A 285 2.61 -23.83 1.20
N ARG A 286 1.64 -23.56 2.07
CA ARG A 286 1.03 -24.58 2.93
C ARG A 286 -0.09 -25.33 2.20
N ILE A 287 -0.39 -26.55 2.63
CA ILE A 287 -1.53 -27.34 2.14
C ILE A 287 -2.70 -27.20 3.12
N SER A 288 -3.84 -26.67 2.68
CA SER A 288 -4.99 -26.37 3.56
C SER A 288 -5.78 -27.59 4.02
N LYS A 289 -5.75 -28.69 3.26
CA LYS A 289 -6.49 -29.93 3.56
C LYS A 289 -5.57 -31.12 3.36
N GLY A 290 -5.32 -31.86 4.43
CA GLY A 290 -4.41 -33.01 4.45
C GLY A 290 -3.11 -32.73 5.19
N GLN A 291 -2.11 -33.58 4.94
CA GLN A 291 -0.78 -33.47 5.52
C GLN A 291 0.01 -32.32 4.87
N ASP A 292 0.62 -31.45 5.68
CA ASP A 292 1.39 -30.27 5.23
C ASP A 292 2.85 -30.38 5.68
N ASP A 293 3.58 -31.28 5.04
CA ASP A 293 5.03 -31.44 5.17
C ASP A 293 5.73 -31.30 3.81
N ASP A 294 7.05 -31.16 3.85
CA ASP A 294 7.86 -30.87 2.67
C ASP A 294 7.86 -32.03 1.65
N GLU A 295 7.80 -33.28 2.12
CA GLU A 295 7.78 -34.47 1.26
C GLU A 295 6.46 -34.56 0.51
N THR A 296 5.34 -34.41 1.23
CA THR A 296 3.99 -34.40 0.66
C THR A 296 3.84 -33.25 -0.35
N TRP A 297 4.31 -32.05 -0.01
CA TRP A 297 4.23 -30.90 -0.91
C TRP A 297 5.08 -31.09 -2.17
N LEU A 298 6.30 -31.61 -2.03
CA LEU A 298 7.19 -31.86 -3.15
C LEU A 298 6.62 -32.94 -4.09
N ALA A 299 6.10 -34.03 -3.53
CA ALA A 299 5.45 -35.10 -4.28
C ALA A 299 4.23 -34.57 -5.06
N LEU A 300 3.40 -33.77 -4.41
CA LEU A 300 2.23 -33.13 -5.03
C LEU A 300 2.65 -32.22 -6.20
N LEU A 301 3.61 -31.31 -5.98
CA LEU A 301 4.04 -30.38 -7.01
C LEU A 301 4.72 -31.09 -8.18
N SER A 302 5.52 -32.13 -7.90
CA SER A 302 6.14 -32.97 -8.93
C SER A 302 5.07 -33.68 -9.77
N ALA A 303 4.03 -34.24 -9.13
CA ALA A 303 2.92 -34.87 -9.83
C ALA A 303 2.16 -33.88 -10.73
N HIS A 304 1.86 -32.68 -10.21
CA HIS A 304 1.22 -31.61 -10.98
C HIS A 304 2.04 -31.20 -12.20
N LEU A 305 3.34 -30.96 -12.04
CA LEU A 305 4.23 -30.57 -13.15
C LEU A 305 4.33 -31.66 -14.21
N LYS A 306 4.44 -32.93 -13.80
CA LYS A 306 4.44 -34.09 -14.73
C LYS A 306 3.13 -34.19 -15.50
N HIS A 307 1.99 -34.06 -14.81
CA HIS A 307 0.65 -34.08 -15.41
C HIS A 307 0.50 -32.94 -16.42
N LEU A 308 0.77 -31.70 -16.02
CA LEU A 308 0.65 -30.52 -16.88
C LEU A 308 1.60 -30.61 -18.08
N ALA A 309 2.84 -31.08 -17.91
CA ALA A 309 3.77 -31.25 -19.02
C ALA A 309 3.26 -32.26 -20.06
N LYS A 310 2.66 -33.37 -19.60
CA LYS A 310 2.06 -34.40 -20.46
C LYS A 310 0.85 -33.85 -21.24
N GLU A 311 -0.06 -33.14 -20.56
CA GLU A 311 -1.24 -32.59 -21.22
C GLU A 311 -0.90 -31.44 -22.16
N ALA A 312 0.01 -30.54 -21.77
CA ALA A 312 0.50 -29.47 -22.63
C ALA A 312 1.15 -30.00 -23.92
N ALA A 313 1.86 -31.14 -23.89
CA ALA A 313 2.48 -31.72 -25.08
C ALA A 313 1.47 -32.12 -26.18
N LYS A 314 0.25 -32.46 -25.77
CA LYS A 314 -0.86 -32.86 -26.65
C LYS A 314 -1.62 -31.66 -27.21
N ASP A 315 -1.59 -30.52 -26.53
CA ASP A 315 -2.27 -29.30 -26.92
C ASP A 315 -1.45 -28.51 -27.95
N GLY A 316 -2.04 -28.17 -29.10
CA GLY A 316 -1.33 -27.48 -30.17
C GLY A 316 -0.80 -26.09 -29.79
N GLN A 317 -1.54 -25.35 -28.95
CA GLN A 317 -1.18 -23.99 -28.53
C GLN A 317 -0.23 -24.01 -27.33
N LEU A 318 -0.43 -24.94 -26.39
CA LEU A 318 0.34 -25.04 -25.14
C LEU A 318 1.55 -25.99 -25.22
N ARG A 319 1.76 -26.69 -26.35
CA ARG A 319 2.95 -27.54 -26.57
C ARG A 319 4.28 -26.86 -26.20
N PRO A 320 4.53 -25.58 -26.51
CA PRO A 320 5.77 -24.92 -26.09
C PRO A 320 5.98 -24.86 -24.57
N LEU A 321 4.91 -24.88 -23.78
CA LEU A 321 4.95 -24.83 -22.31
C LEU A 321 5.35 -26.18 -21.69
N SER A 322 5.10 -27.30 -22.38
CA SER A 322 5.41 -28.65 -21.89
C SER A 322 6.87 -28.81 -21.43
N ARG A 323 7.80 -28.20 -22.17
CA ARG A 323 9.23 -28.25 -21.87
C ARG A 323 9.55 -27.54 -20.55
N GLU A 324 9.03 -26.33 -20.35
CA GLU A 324 9.24 -25.55 -19.13
C GLU A 324 8.69 -26.28 -17.91
N LEU A 325 7.45 -26.78 -18.00
CA LEU A 325 6.81 -27.56 -16.94
C LEU A 325 7.66 -28.80 -16.56
N GLY A 326 8.15 -29.53 -17.57
CA GLY A 326 9.04 -30.66 -17.33
C GLY A 326 10.38 -30.29 -16.69
N GLN A 327 10.94 -29.13 -17.05
CA GLN A 327 12.20 -28.63 -16.46
C GLN A 327 12.01 -28.21 -15.00
N HIS A 328 10.92 -27.51 -14.67
CA HIS A 328 10.57 -27.18 -13.29
C HIS A 328 10.40 -28.44 -12.45
N GLY A 329 9.73 -29.47 -12.98
CA GLY A 329 9.52 -30.74 -12.27
C GLY A 329 10.82 -31.48 -11.93
N ARG A 330 11.88 -31.31 -12.74
CA ARG A 330 13.21 -31.89 -12.50
C ARG A 330 14.11 -31.04 -11.61
N SER A 331 13.78 -29.76 -11.43
CA SER A 331 14.60 -28.78 -10.69
C SER A 331 13.89 -28.23 -9.46
N LEU A 332 12.89 -28.97 -8.95
CA LEU A 332 12.24 -28.67 -7.68
C LEU A 332 13.26 -28.70 -6.55
N ILE A 333 13.12 -27.75 -5.65
CA ILE A 333 14.00 -27.58 -4.49
C ILE A 333 13.30 -28.24 -3.30
N ALA A 334 13.99 -29.17 -2.64
CA ALA A 334 13.55 -29.71 -1.35
C ALA A 334 13.78 -28.67 -0.23
N GLU A 335 13.07 -28.80 0.89
CA GLU A 335 13.31 -28.01 2.13
C GLU A 335 12.98 -26.51 2.05
N LEU A 336 12.05 -26.10 1.19
CA LEU A 336 11.50 -24.75 1.26
C LEU A 336 10.65 -24.60 2.53
N SER A 337 10.98 -23.61 3.36
CA SER A 337 10.16 -23.23 4.51
C SER A 337 8.82 -22.63 4.07
N THR A 338 7.83 -22.61 4.98
CA THR A 338 6.59 -21.84 4.81
C THR A 338 6.69 -20.43 5.39
N GLY A 339 7.86 -20.09 5.97
CA GLY A 339 8.14 -18.79 6.56
C GLY A 339 7.41 -18.59 7.89
N GLY A 340 7.22 -17.33 8.28
CA GLY A 340 6.59 -16.99 9.54
C GLY A 340 6.47 -15.49 9.77
N LEU A 341 5.99 -15.12 10.96
CA LEU A 341 5.96 -13.72 11.38
C LEU A 341 7.38 -13.12 11.41
N ARG A 342 8.36 -13.96 11.73
CA ARG A 342 9.79 -13.66 11.76
C ARG A 342 10.53 -14.79 11.05
N THR A 343 11.05 -14.54 9.86
CA THR A 343 11.80 -15.52 9.07
C THR A 343 13.27 -15.17 9.10
N GLY A 344 14.16 -16.13 9.39
CA GLY A 344 15.60 -15.87 9.45
C GLY A 344 16.13 -15.24 8.16
N LYS A 345 16.99 -14.23 8.28
CA LYS A 345 17.74 -13.72 7.12
C LYS A 345 18.88 -14.69 6.81
N TYR A 346 19.01 -15.10 5.55
CA TYR A 346 20.25 -15.64 5.02
C TYR A 346 20.81 -14.69 3.97
N THR A 347 22.14 -14.67 3.84
CA THR A 347 22.82 -13.90 2.80
C THR A 347 22.52 -14.49 1.43
N SER A 348 21.64 -13.81 0.70
CA SER A 348 21.45 -14.01 -0.74
C SER A 348 22.17 -12.88 -1.48
N ALA A 349 23.08 -13.24 -2.39
CA ALA A 349 23.65 -12.29 -3.33
C ALA A 349 22.60 -12.02 -4.42
N SER A 350 21.94 -10.86 -4.40
CA SER A 350 21.00 -10.46 -5.45
C SER A 350 21.37 -9.11 -6.05
N CYS A 351 21.09 -8.92 -7.35
CA CYS A 351 21.23 -7.65 -8.02
C CYS A 351 20.00 -6.77 -7.75
N MET A 352 20.02 -5.96 -6.70
CA MET A 352 19.00 -4.94 -6.50
C MET A 352 19.32 -3.65 -7.24
N VAL A 353 18.27 -2.89 -7.57
CA VAL A 353 18.41 -1.48 -7.95
C VAL A 353 18.88 -0.70 -6.72
N PRO A 354 20.01 0.04 -6.79
CA PRO A 354 20.56 0.74 -5.64
C PRO A 354 19.58 1.66 -4.92
N GLU A 355 18.67 2.34 -5.65
CA GLU A 355 17.68 3.25 -5.07
C GLU A 355 16.65 2.51 -4.19
N LEU A 356 16.05 1.43 -4.70
CA LEU A 356 15.10 0.63 -3.92
C LEU A 356 15.78 -0.06 -2.73
N GLN A 357 17.00 -0.57 -2.93
CA GLN A 357 17.78 -1.16 -1.84
C GLN A 357 18.03 -0.15 -0.71
N LYS A 358 18.45 1.06 -1.09
CA LYS A 358 18.66 2.16 -0.14
C LYS A 358 17.37 2.52 0.59
N TRP A 359 16.23 2.50 -0.11
CA TRP A 359 14.91 2.80 0.46
C TRP A 359 14.42 1.73 1.45
N TYR A 360 14.49 0.45 1.09
CA TYR A 360 14.07 -0.64 1.99
C TYR A 360 14.95 -0.75 3.23
N GLY A 361 16.21 -0.32 3.10
CA GLY A 361 17.33 -0.41 4.05
C GLY A 361 16.96 -0.74 5.49
N ALA A 362 16.96 -2.04 5.82
CA ALA A 362 16.89 -2.48 7.20
C ALA A 362 18.25 -2.28 7.91
N SER A 363 18.21 -1.79 9.15
CA SER A 363 19.39 -1.78 10.02
C SER A 363 19.99 -3.18 10.17
N LYS A 364 21.30 -3.25 10.38
CA LYS A 364 22.02 -4.49 10.72
C LYS A 364 21.49 -5.12 12.02
N GLN A 365 20.79 -4.35 12.85
CA GLN A 365 20.14 -4.83 14.08
C GLN A 365 18.94 -5.76 13.81
N LEU A 366 18.30 -5.68 12.62
CA LEU A 366 17.18 -6.54 12.25
C LEU A 366 17.69 -7.86 11.65
N LYS A 367 17.55 -8.95 12.41
CA LYS A 367 18.06 -10.29 12.08
C LYS A 367 17.07 -11.15 11.28
N VAL A 368 15.83 -10.69 11.15
CA VAL A 368 14.71 -11.44 10.55
C VAL A 368 14.00 -10.63 9.47
N TRP A 369 13.34 -11.33 8.55
CA TRP A 369 12.29 -10.80 7.69
C TRP A 369 10.97 -10.83 8.43
N LEU A 370 10.32 -9.68 8.54
CA LEU A 370 9.05 -9.52 9.24
C LEU A 370 7.87 -9.81 8.32
N ASN A 371 6.84 -10.49 8.81
CA ASN A 371 5.58 -10.80 8.10
C ASN A 371 5.78 -11.58 6.78
N HIS A 372 6.75 -12.49 6.71
CA HIS A 372 7.03 -13.29 5.51
C HIS A 372 6.58 -14.73 5.71
N GLU A 373 5.26 -14.93 5.67
CA GLU A 373 4.61 -16.23 5.86
C GLU A 373 3.74 -16.57 4.66
N ALA A 374 3.88 -17.79 4.13
CA ALA A 374 3.01 -18.34 3.10
C ALA A 374 1.68 -18.82 3.69
N ARG A 375 0.60 -18.66 2.93
CA ARG A 375 -0.74 -19.15 3.32
C ARG A 375 -1.00 -20.56 2.80
N GLY A 376 -2.03 -21.19 3.36
CA GLY A 376 -2.55 -22.46 2.88
C GLY A 376 -3.36 -22.32 1.60
N HIS A 377 -3.22 -23.31 0.73
CA HIS A 377 -4.01 -23.48 -0.49
C HIS A 377 -4.54 -24.91 -0.63
N MET A 378 -5.64 -25.08 -1.35
CA MET A 378 -6.12 -26.41 -1.75
C MET A 378 -5.23 -26.96 -2.88
N GLN A 379 -5.15 -28.29 -2.98
CA GLN A 379 -4.25 -28.94 -3.95
C GLN A 379 -4.58 -28.54 -5.40
N GLU A 380 -5.86 -28.41 -5.73
CA GLU A 380 -6.32 -28.00 -7.05
C GLU A 380 -5.92 -26.56 -7.38
N ASP A 381 -5.84 -25.69 -6.38
CA ASP A 381 -5.33 -24.32 -6.59
C ASP A 381 -3.82 -24.32 -6.80
N LEU A 382 -3.07 -25.20 -6.13
CA LEU A 382 -1.63 -25.36 -6.39
C LEU A 382 -1.37 -25.84 -7.82
N LEU A 383 -2.20 -26.73 -8.37
CA LEU A 383 -2.15 -27.12 -9.78
C LEU A 383 -2.31 -25.89 -10.71
N ARG A 384 -3.27 -25.01 -10.39
CA ARG A 384 -3.50 -23.77 -11.16
C ARG A 384 -2.36 -22.76 -10.99
N TYR A 385 -1.77 -22.67 -9.80
CA TYR A 385 -0.71 -21.72 -9.50
C TYR A 385 0.58 -22.08 -10.23
N VAL A 386 1.00 -23.35 -10.17
CA VAL A 386 2.21 -23.79 -10.87
C VAL A 386 2.04 -23.66 -12.39
N TYR A 387 0.86 -23.99 -12.92
CA TYR A 387 0.53 -23.76 -14.32
C TYR A 387 0.64 -22.27 -14.68
N ALA A 388 -0.04 -21.41 -13.92
CA ALA A 388 -0.09 -19.98 -14.22
C ALA A 388 1.28 -19.33 -14.14
N ALA A 389 2.09 -19.69 -13.13
CA ALA A 389 3.45 -19.20 -12.97
C ALA A 389 4.35 -19.64 -14.13
N ALA A 390 4.32 -20.93 -14.52
CA ALA A 390 5.12 -21.42 -15.65
C ALA A 390 4.68 -20.78 -16.98
N PHE A 391 3.38 -20.59 -17.17
CA PHE A 391 2.84 -19.85 -18.31
C PHE A 391 3.37 -18.41 -18.33
N ALA A 392 3.29 -17.71 -17.20
CA ALA A 392 3.72 -16.32 -17.08
C ALA A 392 5.23 -16.16 -17.29
N GLU A 393 6.04 -17.08 -16.80
CA GLU A 393 7.48 -17.12 -17.05
C GLU A 393 7.79 -17.32 -18.54
N LYS A 394 7.02 -18.17 -19.23
CA LYS A 394 7.23 -18.46 -20.66
C LYS A 394 6.81 -17.31 -21.58
N TYR A 395 5.68 -16.69 -21.29
CA TYR A 395 5.02 -15.76 -22.22
C TYR A 395 5.07 -14.29 -21.78
N ASP A 396 5.61 -13.99 -20.60
CA ASP A 396 5.70 -12.65 -20.02
C ASP A 396 4.34 -11.96 -19.78
N TYR A 397 3.27 -12.76 -19.64
CA TYR A 397 1.96 -12.30 -19.19
C TYR A 397 1.19 -13.42 -18.48
N SER A 398 0.28 -13.06 -17.57
CA SER A 398 -0.51 -14.03 -16.81
C SER A 398 -1.62 -14.62 -17.69
N PRO A 399 -1.87 -15.95 -17.64
CA PRO A 399 -2.99 -16.54 -18.36
C PRO A 399 -4.32 -16.00 -17.84
N LYS A 400 -5.35 -15.99 -18.70
CA LYS A 400 -6.68 -15.45 -18.45
C LYS A 400 -7.77 -16.32 -19.07
N GLY A 401 -8.88 -16.42 -18.34
CA GLY A 401 -10.11 -17.03 -18.81
C GLY A 401 -9.99 -18.53 -19.05
N HIS A 402 -11.08 -19.12 -19.53
CA HIS A 402 -11.17 -20.56 -19.73
C HIS A 402 -10.29 -21.05 -20.89
N GLU A 403 -10.11 -20.22 -21.93
CA GLU A 403 -9.29 -20.57 -23.10
C GLU A 403 -7.82 -20.81 -22.74
N GLN A 404 -7.24 -19.98 -21.87
CA GLN A 404 -5.84 -20.12 -21.45
C GLN A 404 -5.66 -21.03 -20.23
N PHE A 405 -6.74 -21.58 -19.68
CA PHE A 405 -6.75 -22.60 -18.64
C PHE A 405 -7.45 -23.86 -19.16
N SER A 406 -7.12 -24.25 -20.39
CA SER A 406 -7.77 -25.33 -21.15
C SER A 406 -7.33 -26.74 -20.74
N LEU A 407 -6.18 -26.89 -20.07
CA LEU A 407 -5.66 -28.21 -19.71
C LEU A 407 -6.55 -28.92 -18.67
N PRO A 408 -6.69 -30.26 -18.75
CA PRO A 408 -7.49 -31.03 -17.80
C PRO A 408 -7.08 -30.79 -16.33
N GLY A 409 -8.07 -30.52 -15.47
CA GLY A 409 -7.89 -30.24 -14.04
C GLY A 409 -7.77 -28.75 -13.69
N LEU A 410 -7.56 -27.85 -14.67
CA LEU A 410 -7.42 -26.42 -14.41
C LEU A 410 -8.76 -25.69 -14.20
N LYS A 411 -9.87 -26.22 -14.73
CA LYS A 411 -11.20 -25.62 -14.57
C LYS A 411 -11.58 -25.54 -13.07
N PRO A 412 -11.84 -24.33 -12.51
CA PRO A 412 -12.33 -24.19 -11.15
C PRO A 412 -13.80 -24.58 -11.07
N ASN A 413 -14.23 -25.03 -9.89
CA ASN A 413 -15.66 -25.26 -9.62
C ASN A 413 -16.37 -23.90 -9.40
N HIS A 414 -16.73 -23.23 -10.49
CA HIS A 414 -17.38 -21.92 -10.47
C HIS A 414 -18.32 -21.75 -11.66
N GLU A 415 -19.60 -21.50 -11.38
CA GLU A 415 -20.68 -21.46 -12.39
C GLU A 415 -20.43 -20.45 -13.53
N ASN A 416 -19.78 -19.33 -13.23
CA ASN A 416 -19.54 -18.26 -14.21
C ASN A 416 -18.21 -18.36 -14.97
N TRP A 417 -17.45 -19.46 -14.84
CA TRP A 417 -16.10 -19.60 -15.40
C TRP A 417 -16.01 -19.33 -16.92
N GLU A 418 -17.01 -19.78 -17.68
CA GLU A 418 -17.03 -19.66 -19.15
C GLU A 418 -17.60 -18.31 -19.63
N THR A 419 -18.18 -17.51 -18.72
CA THR A 419 -18.84 -16.24 -19.07
C THR A 419 -17.87 -15.07 -19.30
N GLY A 420 -16.58 -15.28 -19.08
CA GLY A 420 -15.56 -14.21 -19.07
C GLY A 420 -15.56 -13.35 -17.80
N LYS A 421 -16.58 -13.44 -16.93
CA LYS A 421 -16.55 -12.83 -15.60
C LYS A 421 -15.48 -13.52 -14.75
N PHE A 422 -14.61 -12.71 -14.13
CA PHE A 422 -13.44 -13.18 -13.37
C PHE A 422 -12.39 -13.94 -14.20
N ALA A 423 -12.24 -13.58 -15.49
CA ALA A 423 -11.20 -14.14 -16.35
C ALA A 423 -9.78 -13.96 -15.78
N ASP A 424 -9.55 -12.97 -14.93
CA ASP A 424 -8.27 -12.68 -14.27
C ASP A 424 -8.20 -13.18 -12.82
N ARG A 425 -9.05 -14.15 -12.42
CA ARG A 425 -9.08 -14.71 -11.06
C ARG A 425 -7.72 -15.22 -10.59
N PHE A 426 -7.02 -15.97 -11.44
CA PHE A 426 -5.69 -16.52 -11.17
C PHE A 426 -4.64 -15.67 -11.87
N ARG A 427 -4.03 -14.75 -11.14
CA ARG A 427 -3.13 -13.74 -11.71
C ARG A 427 -1.74 -13.80 -11.10
N VAL A 428 -0.75 -14.04 -11.95
CA VAL A 428 0.67 -13.97 -11.61
C VAL A 428 1.15 -12.53 -11.64
N GLN A 429 1.94 -12.15 -10.64
CA GLN A 429 2.63 -10.86 -10.62
C GLN A 429 3.94 -10.99 -11.41
N ILE A 430 3.95 -10.49 -12.65
CA ILE A 430 5.04 -10.69 -13.62
C ILE A 430 6.38 -10.14 -13.11
N ALA A 431 7.41 -10.99 -13.12
CA ALA A 431 8.73 -10.68 -12.57
C ALA A 431 9.40 -9.46 -13.21
N SER A 432 9.29 -9.33 -14.54
CA SER A 432 9.86 -8.27 -15.38
C SER A 432 9.05 -6.97 -15.36
N GLY A 433 7.80 -7.01 -14.90
CA GLY A 433 6.86 -5.89 -14.92
C GLY A 433 6.65 -5.27 -13.54
N SER A 434 5.77 -4.27 -13.47
CA SER A 434 5.26 -3.75 -12.20
C SER A 434 4.14 -4.65 -11.68
N ALA A 435 4.05 -4.83 -10.36
CA ALA A 435 2.92 -5.56 -9.78
C ALA A 435 1.59 -4.85 -10.09
N THR A 436 0.51 -5.61 -10.09
CA THR A 436 -0.84 -5.04 -10.07
C THR A 436 -1.11 -4.30 -8.78
N THR A 437 -2.14 -3.43 -8.77
CA THR A 437 -2.55 -2.73 -7.55
C THR A 437 -2.82 -3.72 -6.42
N VAL A 438 -2.00 -3.68 -5.37
CA VAL A 438 -2.20 -4.47 -4.15
C VAL A 438 -3.44 -3.94 -3.45
N THR A 439 -4.51 -4.73 -3.44
CA THR A 439 -5.77 -4.37 -2.77
C THR A 439 -5.88 -5.09 -1.45
N SER A 440 -6.70 -4.57 -0.54
CA SER A 440 -7.01 -5.27 0.72
C SER A 440 -7.78 -6.58 0.51
N HIS A 441 -8.21 -6.89 -0.72
CA HIS A 441 -8.85 -8.16 -1.05
C HIS A 441 -7.89 -9.36 -1.01
N ILE A 442 -6.58 -9.15 -1.13
CA ILE A 442 -5.56 -10.21 -0.97
C ILE A 442 -5.69 -10.95 0.37
N ALA A 443 -6.28 -10.30 1.38
CA ALA A 443 -6.62 -10.89 2.67
C ALA A 443 -7.60 -12.08 2.54
N LYS A 444 -8.55 -12.02 1.59
CA LYS A 444 -9.57 -13.06 1.39
C LYS A 444 -9.01 -14.24 0.61
N ASP A 445 -8.62 -14.02 -0.63
CA ASP A 445 -7.97 -15.02 -1.46
C ASP A 445 -6.67 -14.47 -2.08
N GLY A 446 -5.72 -15.38 -2.30
CA GLY A 446 -4.42 -15.06 -2.87
C GLY A 446 -4.37 -15.22 -4.40
N HIS A 447 -5.50 -15.55 -5.04
CA HIS A 447 -5.53 -15.98 -6.44
C HIS A 447 -5.09 -14.86 -7.38
N TYR A 448 -5.38 -13.61 -7.04
CA TYR A 448 -4.99 -12.46 -7.84
C TYR A 448 -3.51 -12.06 -7.70
N PHE A 449 -2.80 -12.65 -6.73
CA PHE A 449 -1.44 -12.28 -6.37
C PHE A 449 -0.57 -13.53 -6.26
N ILE A 450 -0.48 -14.30 -7.34
CA ILE A 450 0.38 -15.49 -7.42
C ILE A 450 1.84 -15.06 -7.60
N HIS A 451 2.75 -15.71 -6.87
CA HIS A 451 4.19 -15.49 -6.99
C HIS A 451 4.69 -15.98 -8.36
N TYR A 452 5.64 -15.26 -8.98
CA TYR A 452 6.10 -15.57 -10.35
C TYR A 452 6.91 -16.85 -10.48
N ASP A 453 7.67 -17.23 -9.44
CA ASP A 453 8.49 -18.46 -9.42
C ASP A 453 7.57 -19.71 -9.31
N PRO A 454 7.48 -20.57 -10.34
CA PRO A 454 6.64 -21.77 -10.32
C PRO A 454 7.02 -22.75 -9.20
N LYS A 455 8.29 -22.74 -8.78
CA LYS A 455 8.82 -23.64 -7.76
C LYS A 455 8.48 -23.19 -6.34
N GLN A 456 7.90 -22.00 -6.16
CA GLN A 456 7.37 -21.56 -4.88
C GLN A 456 5.88 -21.86 -4.74
N CYS A 457 5.17 -21.97 -5.87
CA CYS A 457 3.77 -22.39 -6.00
C CYS A 457 2.85 -21.84 -4.90
N ARG A 458 2.78 -20.51 -4.77
CA ARG A 458 2.05 -19.84 -3.68
C ARG A 458 1.54 -18.47 -4.11
N SER A 459 0.63 -17.89 -3.32
CA SER A 459 0.37 -16.45 -3.39
C SER A 459 1.48 -15.65 -2.71
N LEU A 460 1.52 -14.35 -2.98
CA LEU A 460 2.43 -13.43 -2.31
C LEU A 460 2.17 -13.39 -0.80
N THR A 461 3.22 -13.18 -0.01
CA THR A 461 3.15 -12.97 1.45
C THR A 461 2.84 -11.51 1.78
N VAL A 462 2.57 -11.21 3.06
CA VAL A 462 2.43 -9.83 3.54
C VAL A 462 3.69 -9.02 3.25
N ARG A 463 4.89 -9.54 3.57
CA ARG A 463 6.18 -8.88 3.27
C ARG A 463 6.37 -8.54 1.79
N GLU A 464 6.05 -9.46 0.89
CA GLU A 464 6.14 -9.20 -0.56
C GLU A 464 5.19 -8.11 -1.00
N ALA A 465 3.92 -8.18 -0.56
CA ALA A 465 2.94 -7.13 -0.83
C ALA A 465 3.39 -5.77 -0.24
N ALA A 466 4.00 -5.76 0.95
CA ALA A 466 4.52 -4.57 1.61
C ALA A 466 5.71 -3.97 0.85
N ARG A 467 6.64 -4.80 0.34
CA ARG A 467 7.74 -4.32 -0.51
C ARG A 467 7.25 -3.81 -1.85
N LEU A 468 6.26 -4.45 -2.48
CA LEU A 468 5.62 -3.90 -3.68
C LEU A 468 4.90 -2.56 -3.42
N GLN A 469 4.48 -2.32 -2.18
CA GLN A 469 4.00 -1.03 -1.68
C GLN A 469 5.13 -0.12 -1.17
N THR A 470 6.40 -0.49 -1.31
CA THR A 470 7.58 0.27 -0.83
C THR A 470 7.59 0.53 0.68
N PHE A 471 7.05 -0.34 1.51
CA PHE A 471 7.30 -0.27 2.95
C PHE A 471 8.74 -0.71 3.28
N PRO A 472 9.44 -0.01 4.19
CA PRO A 472 10.74 -0.43 4.69
C PRO A 472 10.73 -1.86 5.27
N ASP A 473 11.88 -2.53 5.22
CA ASP A 473 11.99 -3.92 5.68
C ASP A 473 11.86 -4.05 7.20
N ASP A 474 12.13 -2.98 7.94
CA ASP A 474 11.95 -2.88 9.39
C ASP A 474 10.54 -2.49 9.83
N TYR A 475 9.60 -2.30 8.89
CA TYR A 475 8.20 -1.98 9.20
C TYR A 475 7.45 -3.24 9.67
N PHE A 476 7.03 -3.28 10.93
CA PHE A 476 6.38 -4.47 11.51
C PHE A 476 4.84 -4.32 11.60
N PHE A 477 4.11 -4.99 10.72
CA PHE A 477 2.64 -5.00 10.73
C PHE A 477 2.10 -5.89 11.85
N GLN A 478 1.31 -5.28 12.76
CA GLN A 478 0.66 -5.90 13.90
C GLN A 478 -0.69 -6.54 13.51
N GLY A 479 -1.24 -7.38 14.39
CA GLY A 479 -2.50 -8.11 14.17
C GLY A 479 -2.32 -9.43 13.44
N ASN A 480 -3.43 -10.12 13.15
CA ASN A 480 -3.40 -11.39 12.42
C ASN A 480 -3.10 -11.19 10.92
N ARG A 481 -2.76 -12.27 10.20
CA ARG A 481 -2.38 -12.21 8.78
C ARG A 481 -3.42 -11.50 7.89
N THR A 482 -4.71 -11.73 8.13
CA THR A 482 -5.79 -11.07 7.37
C THR A 482 -5.77 -9.56 7.58
N GLN A 483 -5.65 -9.12 8.84
CA GLN A 483 -5.50 -7.71 9.21
C GLN A 483 -4.26 -7.08 8.58
N GLN A 484 -3.11 -7.76 8.62
CA GLN A 484 -1.87 -7.29 8.00
C GLN A 484 -2.02 -7.07 6.49
N TYR A 485 -2.69 -7.97 5.78
CA TYR A 485 -3.01 -7.77 4.35
C TYR A 485 -3.96 -6.60 4.12
N HIS A 486 -4.96 -6.38 4.99
CA HIS A 486 -5.83 -5.22 4.90
C HIS A 486 -5.06 -3.91 5.06
N GLN A 487 -4.18 -3.84 6.06
CA GLN A 487 -3.30 -2.70 6.31
C GLN A 487 -2.45 -2.40 5.07
N VAL A 488 -1.69 -3.37 4.57
CA VAL A 488 -0.84 -3.20 3.38
C VAL A 488 -1.67 -2.78 2.18
N GLY A 489 -2.79 -3.45 1.90
CA GLY A 489 -3.62 -3.15 0.71
C GLY A 489 -4.29 -1.77 0.71
N ASN A 490 -4.63 -1.25 1.89
CA ASN A 490 -5.26 0.06 2.05
C ASN A 490 -4.25 1.23 2.02
N ALA A 491 -2.98 0.98 2.33
CA ALA A 491 -1.97 2.03 2.44
C ALA A 491 -1.65 2.74 1.12
N VAL A 492 -1.04 3.92 1.24
CA VAL A 492 -0.32 4.59 0.15
C VAL A 492 1.15 4.14 0.19
N PRO A 493 1.79 3.89 -0.96
CA PRO A 493 3.20 3.50 -0.98
C PRO A 493 4.10 4.57 -0.32
N PRO A 494 4.87 4.25 0.74
CA PRO A 494 5.68 5.24 1.43
C PRO A 494 6.72 5.97 0.56
N LEU A 495 7.31 5.30 -0.44
CA LEU A 495 8.24 5.97 -1.36
C LEU A 495 7.53 7.00 -2.25
N LEU A 496 6.29 6.71 -2.67
CA LEU A 496 5.48 7.69 -3.40
C LEU A 496 5.12 8.88 -2.51
N ALA A 497 4.70 8.61 -1.28
CA ALA A 497 4.40 9.65 -0.30
C ALA A 497 5.62 10.53 0.01
N LYS A 498 6.83 9.95 0.07
CA LYS A 498 8.08 10.72 0.16
C LYS A 498 8.26 11.66 -1.03
N LYS A 499 8.07 11.17 -2.27
CA LYS A 499 8.21 12.01 -3.48
C LYS A 499 7.21 13.18 -3.49
N ILE A 500 5.98 12.95 -3.00
CA ILE A 500 4.99 14.01 -2.79
C ILE A 500 5.50 15.03 -1.76
N ALA A 501 6.01 14.56 -0.62
CA ALA A 501 6.55 15.42 0.42
C ALA A 501 7.75 16.24 -0.06
N ASP A 502 8.69 15.65 -0.81
CA ASP A 502 9.84 16.33 -1.40
C ASP A 502 9.40 17.44 -2.37
N ALA A 503 8.36 17.20 -3.18
CA ALA A 503 7.81 18.21 -4.09
C ALA A 503 7.22 19.42 -3.33
N ILE A 504 6.56 19.17 -2.19
CA ILE A 504 6.05 20.22 -1.30
C ILE A 504 7.22 20.99 -0.67
N VAL A 505 8.25 20.30 -0.17
CA VAL A 505 9.45 20.95 0.40
C VAL A 505 10.16 21.82 -0.62
N ALA A 506 10.32 21.34 -1.86
CA ALA A 506 10.91 22.11 -2.94
C ALA A 506 10.09 23.38 -3.26
N ALA A 507 8.76 23.32 -3.19
CA ALA A 507 7.89 24.47 -3.38
C ALA A 507 8.02 25.50 -2.24
N ILE A 508 8.06 25.04 -0.99
CA ILE A 508 8.26 25.88 0.20
C ILE A 508 9.62 26.61 0.14
N ASN A 509 10.70 25.87 -0.15
CA ASN A 509 12.05 26.45 -0.18
C ASN A 509 12.21 27.54 -1.25
N LYS A 510 11.57 27.39 -2.42
CA LYS A 510 11.58 28.42 -3.46
C LYS A 510 10.91 29.71 -3.02
N GLN A 511 9.85 29.63 -2.20
CA GLN A 511 9.19 30.80 -1.63
C GLN A 511 10.13 31.54 -0.65
N CYS A 512 10.80 30.81 0.25
CA CYS A 512 11.73 31.41 1.21
C CYS A 512 12.87 32.18 0.51
N VAL A 513 13.39 31.66 -0.60
CA VAL A 513 14.44 32.35 -1.39
C VAL A 513 13.90 33.63 -2.02
N LYS A 514 12.67 33.62 -2.56
CA LYS A 514 12.04 34.83 -3.14
C LYS A 514 11.70 35.90 -2.11
N SER A 515 11.38 35.52 -0.87
CA SER A 515 11.07 36.48 0.20
C SER A 515 12.31 37.07 0.87
N ALA A 516 13.49 36.50 0.63
CA ALA A 516 14.77 36.95 1.19
C ALA A 516 15.65 37.74 0.21
N ALA A 517 15.31 37.69 -1.08
CA ALA A 517 15.85 38.54 -2.14
C ALA A 517 14.91 39.72 -2.39
#